data_AF-A0A0B7MVW7-F1
#
_entry.id   AF-A0A0B7MVW7-F1
#
_cell.length_a   1.000
_cell.length_b   1.000
_cell.length_c   1.000
_cell.angle_alpha   90.00
_cell.angle_beta   90.00
_cell.angle_gamma   90.00
#
_symmetry.space_group_name_H-M   'P 1'
#
loop_
_entity.id
_entity.type
_entity.pdbx_description
1 polymer ?
#
loop_
_entity_poly.entity_id
_entity_poly.type
_entity_poly.pdbx_seq_one_letter_code
_entity_poly.pdbx_strand_id
1 'polypeptide(L)'
;MHIINRHPDYYTTSSCSGRVAVYCEGLEKDVDVNDPDAIEKTTKGGTWLYVSHDPIAMPKDNLDAWIVQLLFGSQSDKVVFSDKRPDDILSRQLIYFKFEPLILHIEASTSETAMQLLGTAYQVGYQNSGITPSRRHMLAIRSTHKIDTPIAYVEGDKIYCLVDPAYLTLLLTMSNQKFESNMARMKVFEDAMTRLLCKANEAQNWEPKEVRRQRMKQEGLAKREQQRQQEQRDLVVIEDLMAAAPETPTFKLVLVGDGGTGKTTFVKRHLSGEFEKRYVATLGVEVHPLQFTTNFGHIIFNTWDTAGQEKFGGLRDGYYINGQCAIIMFDVTSRITYKNVPNWHRDLVRVCEGIPIVLCGNKVDVKDRKVKAKTITFHRKKNLQYYDISAKSNYNFEKPFLWLARKLIGNPQLEFVAAPALAPAEVQIDQQLMAQYNTEMEVAAAQPLPEEDDDL
;
A
#
# COMPACT_ATOMS: atom_id res chain seq x y z
N MET A 1 -18.42 7.71 5.96
CA MET A 1 -19.04 9.04 5.79
C MET A 1 -19.49 9.70 7.09
N HIS A 2 -19.79 8.93 8.15
CA HIS A 2 -20.22 9.50 9.43
C HIS A 2 -19.23 10.48 10.08
N ILE A 3 -17.94 10.40 9.77
CA ILE A 3 -16.90 11.28 10.34
C ILE A 3 -16.97 12.69 9.76
N ILE A 4 -17.25 12.85 8.47
CA ILE A 4 -17.35 14.17 7.82
C ILE A 4 -18.51 14.95 8.42
N ASN A 5 -19.68 14.32 8.54
CA ASN A 5 -20.89 14.96 9.07
C ASN A 5 -20.87 15.15 10.60
N ARG A 6 -19.84 14.66 11.29
CA ARG A 6 -19.61 14.95 12.73
C ARG A 6 -18.78 16.22 12.94
N HIS A 7 -18.16 16.74 11.88
CA HIS A 7 -17.40 17.99 11.94
C HIS A 7 -18.37 19.17 11.81
N PRO A 8 -18.27 20.22 12.67
CA PRO A 8 -19.17 21.38 12.59
C PRO A 8 -19.06 22.13 11.25
N ASP A 9 -17.87 22.12 10.66
CA ASP A 9 -17.58 22.82 9.39
C ASP A 9 -17.83 22.03 8.10
N TYR A 10 -18.28 20.76 8.14
CA TYR A 10 -18.48 19.96 6.92
C TYR A 10 -19.83 19.26 6.89
N TYR A 11 -20.44 19.23 5.71
CA TYR A 11 -21.69 18.54 5.47
C TYR A 11 -21.66 17.81 4.12
N THR A 12 -21.88 16.50 4.14
CA THR A 12 -21.96 15.69 2.91
C THR A 12 -23.31 15.93 2.24
N THR A 13 -23.29 16.44 1.01
CA THR A 13 -24.51 16.75 0.23
C THR A 13 -24.92 15.60 -0.68
N SER A 14 -23.95 14.84 -1.20
CA SER A 14 -24.20 13.61 -1.95
C SER A 14 -22.95 12.74 -1.99
N SER A 15 -23.13 11.44 -2.06
CA SER A 15 -22.04 10.48 -2.14
C SER A 15 -22.35 9.36 -3.12
N CYS A 16 -21.43 9.09 -4.05
CA CYS A 16 -21.48 7.96 -4.97
C CYS A 16 -20.17 7.18 -4.82
N SER A 17 -20.22 5.90 -4.47
CA SER A 17 -19.08 4.97 -4.38
C SER A 17 -18.37 4.70 -5.71
N GLY A 18 -18.94 5.20 -6.81
CA GLY A 18 -18.71 4.77 -8.18
C GLY A 18 -19.95 4.05 -8.70
N ARG A 19 -20.02 3.82 -10.01
CA ARG A 19 -21.07 2.96 -10.59
C ARG A 19 -20.58 2.20 -11.81
N VAL A 20 -21.00 0.96 -11.91
CA VAL A 20 -20.98 0.20 -13.16
C VAL A 20 -22.28 0.48 -13.88
N ALA A 21 -22.22 0.77 -15.17
CA ALA A 21 -23.40 0.99 -15.97
C ALA A 21 -23.22 0.47 -17.40
N VAL A 22 -24.32 0.03 -17.98
CA VAL A 22 -24.42 -0.24 -19.42
C VAL A 22 -25.37 0.78 -20.00
N TYR A 23 -24.90 1.57 -20.96
CA TYR A 23 -25.60 2.72 -21.50
C TYR A 23 -25.73 2.60 -23.02
N CYS A 24 -26.96 2.63 -23.51
CA CYS A 24 -27.28 2.71 -24.93
C CYS A 24 -27.40 4.20 -25.31
N GLU A 25 -26.56 4.69 -26.20
CA GLU A 25 -26.60 6.08 -26.65
C GLU A 25 -27.91 6.40 -27.36
N GLY A 26 -28.35 7.66 -27.33
CA GLY A 26 -29.44 8.10 -28.20
C GLY A 26 -28.89 8.47 -29.58
N LEU A 27 -29.64 8.16 -30.64
CA LEU A 27 -29.29 8.63 -31.98
C LEU A 27 -29.68 10.11 -32.13
N GLU A 28 -28.72 10.96 -32.47
CA GLU A 28 -28.99 12.27 -33.04
C GLU A 28 -29.71 12.06 -34.39
N LYS A 29 -30.81 12.77 -34.63
CA LYS A 29 -31.38 12.84 -35.98
C LYS A 29 -30.52 13.81 -36.80
N ASP A 30 -30.41 13.56 -38.10
CA ASP A 30 -29.86 14.54 -39.04
C ASP A 30 -30.54 15.90 -38.82
N VAL A 31 -29.73 16.86 -38.38
CA VAL A 31 -30.17 18.22 -38.07
C VAL A 31 -30.22 18.98 -39.38
N ASP A 32 -31.37 19.53 -39.76
CA ASP A 32 -31.41 20.48 -40.87
C ASP A 32 -30.61 21.72 -40.45
N VAL A 33 -29.45 21.91 -41.08
CA VAL A 33 -28.47 22.95 -40.75
C VAL A 33 -29.05 24.37 -40.94
N ASN A 34 -30.22 24.50 -41.58
CA ASN A 34 -30.90 25.76 -41.83
C ASN A 34 -32.00 26.13 -40.81
N ASP A 35 -32.32 25.27 -39.83
CA ASP A 35 -33.29 25.59 -38.77
C ASP A 35 -32.57 26.19 -37.54
N PRO A 36 -32.77 27.48 -37.21
CA PRO A 36 -32.12 28.14 -36.08
C PRO A 36 -32.51 27.56 -34.72
N ASP A 37 -33.65 26.86 -34.62
CA ASP A 37 -34.14 26.21 -33.41
C ASP A 37 -33.74 24.72 -33.33
N ALA A 38 -32.97 24.22 -34.30
CA ALA A 38 -32.64 22.81 -34.39
C ALA A 38 -31.72 22.33 -33.26
N ILE A 39 -30.85 23.21 -32.74
CA ILE A 39 -29.90 22.89 -31.66
C ILE A 39 -30.63 22.41 -30.39
N GLU A 40 -31.82 22.95 -30.08
CA GLU A 40 -32.62 22.52 -28.90
C GLU A 40 -33.33 21.17 -29.08
N LYS A 41 -33.43 20.61 -30.30
CA LYS A 41 -34.18 19.38 -30.61
C LYS A 41 -33.31 18.12 -30.81
N THR A 42 -31.99 18.20 -30.60
CA THR A 42 -31.03 17.18 -31.07
C THR A 42 -30.81 15.97 -30.16
N THR A 43 -30.97 16.09 -28.83
CA THR A 43 -30.62 14.99 -27.94
C THR A 43 -31.83 14.17 -27.52
N LYS A 44 -32.12 13.07 -28.22
CA LYS A 44 -32.82 11.96 -27.56
C LYS A 44 -31.87 11.41 -26.49
N GLY A 45 -32.19 11.59 -25.22
CA GLY A 45 -31.42 11.00 -24.13
C GLY A 45 -31.33 9.48 -24.29
N GLY A 46 -30.13 8.92 -24.20
CA GLY A 46 -29.93 7.47 -24.24
C GLY A 46 -30.48 6.74 -23.01
N THR A 47 -30.46 5.42 -23.05
CA THR A 47 -31.12 4.54 -22.08
C THR A 47 -30.11 3.72 -21.28
N TRP A 48 -30.26 3.70 -19.96
CA TRP A 48 -29.50 2.81 -19.08
C TRP A 48 -30.07 1.39 -19.15
N LEU A 49 -29.25 0.43 -19.58
CA LEU A 49 -29.60 -0.99 -19.61
C LEU A 49 -29.32 -1.68 -18.27
N TYR A 50 -28.25 -1.25 -17.61
CA TYR A 50 -27.85 -1.77 -16.31
C TYR A 50 -27.15 -0.67 -15.50
N VAL A 51 -27.36 -0.66 -14.18
CA VAL A 51 -26.64 0.21 -13.24
C VAL A 51 -26.45 -0.54 -11.91
N SER A 52 -25.24 -0.49 -11.36
CA SER A 52 -24.93 -0.91 -9.98
C SER A 52 -24.01 0.10 -9.30
N HIS A 53 -24.29 0.37 -8.03
CA HIS A 53 -23.45 1.19 -7.15
C HIS A 53 -22.56 0.36 -6.21
N ASP A 54 -22.68 -0.97 -6.28
CA ASP A 54 -21.98 -1.92 -5.43
C ASP A 54 -21.20 -2.95 -6.27
N PRO A 55 -20.14 -3.57 -5.70
CA PRO A 55 -19.48 -4.72 -6.31
C PRO A 55 -20.48 -5.82 -6.62
N ILE A 56 -20.34 -6.43 -7.80
CA ILE A 56 -21.27 -7.45 -8.29
C ILE A 56 -20.63 -8.83 -8.09
N ALA A 57 -21.27 -9.67 -7.28
CA ALA A 57 -20.81 -11.04 -7.05
C ALA A 57 -20.96 -11.88 -8.33
N MET A 58 -19.87 -12.52 -8.74
CA MET A 58 -19.85 -13.38 -9.93
C MET A 58 -20.10 -14.85 -9.54
N PRO A 59 -21.02 -15.56 -10.22
CA PRO A 59 -21.25 -16.98 -10.00
C PRO A 59 -20.04 -17.81 -10.46
N LYS A 60 -19.92 -19.04 -9.94
CA LYS A 60 -18.83 -19.96 -10.32
C LYS A 60 -19.08 -20.66 -11.66
N ASP A 61 -20.35 -20.90 -12.00
CA ASP A 61 -20.78 -21.64 -13.18
C ASP A 61 -21.66 -20.76 -14.08
N ASN A 62 -21.73 -21.10 -15.38
CA ASN A 62 -22.56 -20.43 -16.39
C ASN A 62 -22.33 -18.91 -16.53
N LEU A 63 -21.07 -18.49 -16.41
CA LEU A 63 -20.68 -17.08 -16.40
C LEU A 63 -21.10 -16.32 -17.66
N ASP A 64 -20.98 -16.95 -18.84
CA ASP A 64 -21.27 -16.33 -20.13
C ASP A 64 -22.77 -15.99 -20.30
N ALA A 65 -23.66 -16.91 -19.94
CA ALA A 65 -25.09 -16.64 -19.97
C ALA A 65 -25.49 -15.62 -18.89
N TRP A 66 -24.89 -15.74 -17.70
CA TRP A 66 -25.16 -14.85 -16.59
C TRP A 66 -24.73 -13.41 -16.87
N ILE A 67 -23.55 -13.18 -17.45
CA ILE A 67 -23.05 -11.82 -17.69
C ILE A 67 -23.90 -11.10 -18.75
N VAL A 68 -24.37 -11.81 -19.77
CA VAL A 68 -25.30 -11.25 -20.76
C VAL A 68 -26.64 -10.91 -20.12
N GLN A 69 -27.20 -11.82 -19.31
CA GLN A 69 -28.44 -11.58 -18.59
C GLN A 69 -28.33 -10.40 -17.62
N LEU A 70 -27.20 -10.27 -16.92
CA LEU A 70 -26.93 -9.18 -16.00
C LEU A 70 -26.89 -7.83 -16.72
N LEU A 71 -26.07 -7.73 -17.78
CA LEU A 71 -25.74 -6.46 -18.43
C LEU A 71 -26.85 -5.97 -19.37
N PHE A 72 -27.61 -6.87 -19.99
CA PHE A 72 -28.65 -6.53 -20.98
C PHE A 72 -30.08 -6.76 -20.46
N GLY A 73 -30.24 -7.38 -19.28
CA GLY A 73 -31.52 -7.51 -18.60
C GLY A 73 -32.58 -8.21 -19.46
N SER A 74 -33.72 -7.55 -19.67
CA SER A 74 -34.81 -8.07 -20.51
C SER A 74 -34.48 -8.12 -22.01
N GLN A 75 -33.35 -7.54 -22.44
CA GLN A 75 -32.89 -7.54 -23.82
C GLN A 75 -31.83 -8.61 -24.09
N SER A 76 -31.51 -9.47 -23.11
CA SER A 76 -30.53 -10.55 -23.26
C SER A 76 -30.86 -11.49 -24.43
N ASP A 77 -32.13 -11.80 -24.65
CA ASP A 77 -32.60 -12.65 -25.76
C ASP A 77 -32.35 -12.03 -27.15
N LYS A 78 -32.11 -10.71 -27.21
CA LYS A 78 -31.83 -9.95 -28.44
C LYS A 78 -30.34 -9.87 -28.73
N VAL A 79 -29.48 -10.33 -27.81
CA VAL A 79 -28.03 -10.24 -27.92
C VAL A 79 -27.50 -11.31 -28.87
N VAL A 80 -26.69 -10.89 -29.83
CA VAL A 80 -26.06 -11.73 -30.84
C VAL A 80 -24.55 -11.52 -30.80
N PHE A 81 -23.82 -12.63 -30.69
CA PHE A 81 -22.37 -12.66 -30.89
C PHE A 81 -22.08 -13.07 -32.33
N SER A 82 -21.40 -12.19 -33.06
CA SER A 82 -21.10 -12.38 -34.48
C SER A 82 -19.77 -11.74 -34.82
N ASP A 83 -18.98 -12.41 -35.66
CA ASP A 83 -17.70 -11.86 -36.15
C ASP A 83 -17.90 -10.77 -37.22
N LYS A 84 -19.11 -10.64 -37.76
CA LYS A 84 -19.44 -9.62 -38.78
C LYS A 84 -19.47 -8.23 -38.15
N ARG A 85 -18.65 -7.33 -38.69
CA ARG A 85 -18.62 -5.92 -38.30
C ARG A 85 -18.98 -5.06 -39.51
N PRO A 86 -20.01 -4.20 -39.40
CA PRO A 86 -20.39 -3.33 -40.49
C PRO A 86 -19.43 -2.14 -40.58
N ASP A 87 -19.17 -1.65 -41.80
CA ASP A 87 -18.23 -0.53 -42.02
C ASP A 87 -18.75 0.81 -41.46
N ASP A 88 -20.08 0.92 -41.28
CA ASP A 88 -20.79 2.10 -40.79
C ASP A 88 -21.04 2.07 -39.27
N ILE A 89 -20.25 1.31 -38.51
CA ILE A 89 -20.48 1.05 -37.08
C ILE A 89 -20.56 2.33 -36.22
N LEU A 90 -19.80 3.36 -36.57
CA LEU A 90 -19.76 4.62 -35.81
C LEU A 90 -21.01 5.49 -36.03
N SER A 91 -21.78 5.23 -37.09
CA SER A 91 -23.08 5.88 -37.33
C SER A 91 -24.25 5.09 -36.72
N ARG A 92 -23.99 3.97 -36.05
CA ARG A 92 -25.01 3.16 -35.39
C ARG A 92 -25.16 3.54 -33.92
N GLN A 93 -26.29 3.14 -33.33
CA GLN A 93 -26.53 3.33 -31.92
C GLN A 93 -25.62 2.39 -31.10
N LEU A 94 -24.63 2.96 -30.43
CA LEU A 94 -23.65 2.21 -29.65
C LEU A 94 -24.11 1.99 -28.20
N ILE A 95 -23.70 0.86 -27.64
CA ILE A 95 -23.89 0.50 -26.24
C ILE A 95 -22.52 0.44 -25.57
N TYR A 96 -22.39 1.15 -24.45
CA TYR A 96 -21.15 1.30 -23.71
C TYR A 96 -21.23 0.59 -22.37
N PHE A 97 -20.13 -0.05 -22.00
CA PHE A 97 -19.85 -0.41 -20.63
C PHE A 97 -19.07 0.72 -19.97
N LYS A 98 -19.60 1.24 -18.86
CA LYS A 98 -19.03 2.36 -18.12
C LYS A 98 -18.77 1.97 -16.68
N PHE A 99 -17.57 2.26 -16.19
CA PHE A 99 -17.30 2.41 -14.77
C PHE A 99 -17.06 3.89 -14.50
N GLU A 100 -17.99 4.52 -13.81
CA GLU A 100 -17.84 5.90 -13.38
C GLU A 100 -17.18 5.97 -12.00
N PRO A 101 -16.26 6.93 -11.81
CA PRO A 101 -15.50 7.06 -10.59
C PRO A 101 -16.38 7.43 -9.38
N LEU A 102 -15.87 7.13 -8.18
CA LEU A 102 -16.37 7.67 -6.93
C LEU A 102 -16.34 9.20 -6.94
N ILE A 103 -17.45 9.80 -6.51
CA ILE A 103 -17.60 11.24 -6.29
C ILE A 103 -18.28 11.47 -4.95
N LEU A 104 -17.68 12.32 -4.12
CA LEU A 104 -18.22 12.76 -2.85
C LEU A 104 -18.32 14.28 -2.85
N HIS A 105 -19.54 14.81 -2.73
CA HIS A 105 -19.79 16.25 -2.62
C HIS A 105 -19.95 16.65 -1.16
N ILE A 106 -19.18 17.64 -0.75
CA ILE A 106 -19.10 18.13 0.62
C ILE A 106 -19.25 19.65 0.58
N GLU A 107 -20.17 20.18 1.36
CA GLU A 107 -20.30 21.60 1.65
C GLU A 107 -19.42 21.93 2.88
N ALA A 108 -18.63 22.99 2.79
CA ALA A 108 -17.79 23.48 3.89
C ALA A 108 -18.33 24.82 4.41
N SER A 109 -18.16 25.08 5.71
CA SER A 109 -18.61 26.35 6.32
C SER A 109 -17.84 27.57 5.83
N THR A 110 -16.56 27.41 5.44
CA THR A 110 -15.69 28.49 4.98
C THR A 110 -14.80 28.04 3.82
N SER A 111 -14.22 29.00 3.10
CA SER A 111 -13.23 28.70 2.05
C SER A 111 -11.94 28.10 2.61
N GLU A 112 -11.58 28.42 3.85
CA GLU A 112 -10.36 27.92 4.51
C GLU A 112 -10.50 26.44 4.88
N THR A 113 -11.63 26.06 5.48
CA THR A 113 -11.93 24.66 5.80
C THR A 113 -12.08 23.83 4.51
N ALA A 114 -12.67 24.40 3.46
CA ALA A 114 -12.71 23.77 2.14
C ALA A 114 -11.30 23.46 1.58
N MET A 115 -10.36 24.43 1.66
CA MET A 115 -8.98 24.25 1.21
C MET A 115 -8.21 23.22 2.05
N GLN A 116 -8.44 23.20 3.37
CA GLN A 116 -7.83 22.22 4.27
C GLN A 116 -8.29 20.79 3.94
N LEU A 117 -9.59 20.62 3.70
CA LEU A 117 -10.17 19.34 3.31
C LEU A 117 -9.68 18.89 1.93
N LEU A 118 -9.57 19.82 0.97
CA LEU A 118 -8.99 19.56 -0.34
C LEU A 118 -7.53 19.12 -0.25
N GLY A 119 -6.72 19.79 0.58
CA GLY A 119 -5.32 19.40 0.82
C GLY A 119 -5.20 17.98 1.38
N THR A 120 -6.11 17.62 2.28
CA THR A 120 -6.20 16.24 2.82
C THR A 120 -6.57 15.24 1.74
N ALA A 121 -7.53 15.57 0.89
CA ALA A 121 -7.92 14.73 -0.24
C ALA A 121 -6.75 14.49 -1.21
N TYR A 122 -5.95 15.53 -1.51
CA TYR A 122 -4.74 15.41 -2.34
C TYR A 122 -3.66 14.55 -1.70
N GLN A 123 -3.44 14.66 -0.38
CA GLN A 123 -2.49 13.79 0.34
C GLN A 123 -2.88 12.31 0.27
N VAL A 124 -4.18 12.01 0.26
CA VAL A 124 -4.71 10.64 0.12
C VAL A 124 -4.78 10.18 -1.35
N GLY A 125 -4.47 11.06 -2.31
CA GLY A 125 -4.36 10.73 -3.73
C GLY A 125 -5.60 11.05 -4.59
N TYR A 126 -6.56 11.83 -4.08
CA TYR A 126 -7.69 12.31 -4.86
C TYR A 126 -7.34 13.58 -5.67
N GLN A 127 -6.40 13.46 -6.60
CA GLN A 127 -5.85 14.60 -7.37
C GLN A 127 -6.86 15.32 -8.27
N ASN A 128 -7.96 14.65 -8.64
CA ASN A 128 -9.03 15.25 -9.45
C ASN A 128 -10.13 15.90 -8.58
N SER A 129 -9.85 16.11 -7.30
CA SER A 129 -10.76 16.85 -6.41
C SER A 129 -10.66 18.34 -6.67
N GLY A 130 -11.72 19.07 -6.40
CA GLY A 130 -11.72 20.51 -6.60
C GLY A 130 -12.87 21.20 -5.88
N ILE A 131 -12.69 22.49 -5.64
CA ILE A 131 -13.72 23.35 -5.07
C ILE A 131 -14.43 24.05 -6.23
N THR A 132 -15.75 23.90 -6.30
CA THR A 132 -16.57 24.64 -7.24
C THR A 132 -16.80 26.04 -6.68
N PRO A 133 -16.48 27.12 -7.43
CA PRO A 133 -16.77 28.48 -7.00
C PRO A 133 -18.28 28.68 -6.86
N SER A 134 -18.79 28.63 -5.64
CA SER A 134 -20.20 28.84 -5.33
C SER A 134 -20.32 29.51 -3.96
N ARG A 135 -21.48 30.10 -3.67
CA ARG A 135 -21.77 30.69 -2.34
C ARG A 135 -21.69 29.69 -1.19
N ARG A 136 -21.64 28.39 -1.48
CA ARG A 136 -21.72 27.28 -0.53
C ARG A 136 -20.40 26.49 -0.40
N HIS A 137 -19.28 27.04 -0.86
CA HIS A 137 -17.94 26.42 -0.71
C HIS A 137 -17.93 24.91 -1.00
N MET A 138 -18.47 24.53 -2.15
CA MET A 138 -18.71 23.13 -2.50
C MET A 138 -17.42 22.44 -2.93
N LEU A 139 -17.02 21.40 -2.20
CA LEU A 139 -15.91 20.51 -2.53
C LEU A 139 -16.42 19.24 -3.20
N ALA A 140 -15.78 18.84 -4.29
CA ALA A 140 -15.99 17.56 -4.94
C ALA A 140 -14.73 16.71 -4.81
N ILE A 141 -14.79 15.62 -4.05
CA ILE A 141 -13.70 14.65 -3.93
C ILE A 141 -13.93 13.53 -4.94
N ARG A 142 -12.99 13.36 -5.89
CA ARG A 142 -13.18 12.48 -7.05
C ARG A 142 -12.02 11.54 -7.25
N SER A 143 -12.33 10.28 -7.49
CA SER A 143 -11.35 9.29 -7.97
C SER A 143 -11.11 9.43 -9.48
N THR A 144 -10.00 8.87 -9.96
CA THR A 144 -9.54 9.00 -11.36
C THR A 144 -9.90 7.81 -12.24
N HIS A 145 -10.24 6.66 -11.64
CA HIS A 145 -10.42 5.42 -12.37
C HIS A 145 -11.77 5.40 -13.10
N LYS A 146 -11.73 5.42 -14.43
CA LYS A 146 -12.89 5.23 -15.30
C LYS A 146 -12.70 4.05 -16.25
N ILE A 147 -13.79 3.45 -16.67
CA ILE A 147 -13.87 2.56 -17.84
C ILE A 147 -14.95 3.16 -18.72
N ASP A 148 -14.68 3.29 -20.01
CA ASP A 148 -15.65 3.76 -20.99
C ASP A 148 -15.31 3.08 -22.32
N THR A 149 -16.07 2.03 -22.66
CA THR A 149 -15.78 1.21 -23.82
C THR A 149 -17.07 0.80 -24.52
N PRO A 150 -17.16 0.93 -25.87
CA PRO A 150 -18.26 0.34 -26.61
C PRO A 150 -18.17 -1.19 -26.49
N ILE A 151 -19.31 -1.84 -26.26
CA ILE A 151 -19.43 -3.29 -26.13
C ILE A 151 -20.41 -3.90 -27.13
N ALA A 152 -21.34 -3.11 -27.67
CA ALA A 152 -22.31 -3.57 -28.65
C ALA A 152 -22.86 -2.41 -29.49
N TYR A 153 -23.58 -2.74 -30.56
CA TYR A 153 -24.39 -1.79 -31.32
C TYR A 153 -25.79 -2.36 -31.57
N VAL A 154 -26.76 -1.48 -31.78
CA VAL A 154 -28.14 -1.86 -32.10
C VAL A 154 -28.32 -1.84 -33.62
N GLU A 155 -28.94 -2.89 -34.17
CA GLU A 155 -29.39 -2.95 -35.56
C GLU A 155 -30.76 -3.65 -35.62
N GLY A 156 -31.79 -2.88 -35.98
CA GLY A 156 -33.18 -3.34 -35.90
C GLY A 156 -33.58 -3.64 -34.45
N ASP A 157 -34.06 -4.86 -34.20
CA ASP A 157 -34.44 -5.35 -32.86
C ASP A 157 -33.34 -6.19 -32.19
N LYS A 158 -32.13 -6.24 -32.77
CA LYS A 158 -31.02 -7.05 -32.26
C LYS A 158 -29.89 -6.18 -31.73
N ILE A 159 -29.21 -6.72 -30.72
CA ILE A 159 -28.01 -6.13 -30.12
C ILE A 159 -26.82 -6.98 -30.54
N TYR A 160 -25.91 -6.41 -31.31
CA TYR A 160 -24.72 -7.13 -31.78
C TYR A 160 -23.53 -6.77 -30.89
N CYS A 161 -23.03 -7.76 -30.15
CA CYS A 161 -21.87 -7.60 -29.29
C CYS A 161 -20.58 -7.49 -30.11
N LEU A 162 -19.75 -6.51 -29.77
CA LEU A 162 -18.43 -6.27 -30.36
C LEU A 162 -17.31 -7.07 -29.69
N VAL A 163 -17.64 -7.65 -28.54
CA VAL A 163 -16.74 -8.35 -27.64
C VAL A 163 -17.37 -9.67 -27.24
N ASP A 164 -16.55 -10.66 -26.91
CA ASP A 164 -17.02 -11.94 -26.39
C ASP A 164 -17.46 -11.84 -24.91
N PRO A 165 -18.20 -12.84 -24.39
CA PRO A 165 -18.61 -12.86 -22.99
C PRO A 165 -17.44 -12.79 -22.00
N ALA A 166 -16.29 -13.39 -22.32
CA ALA A 166 -15.12 -13.39 -21.44
C ALA A 166 -14.54 -11.97 -21.25
N TYR A 167 -14.58 -11.13 -22.29
CA TYR A 167 -14.21 -9.73 -22.19
C TYR A 167 -15.21 -8.93 -21.32
N LEU A 168 -16.51 -9.20 -21.42
CA LEU A 168 -17.52 -8.59 -20.53
C LEU A 168 -17.26 -8.96 -19.06
N THR A 169 -16.93 -10.21 -18.78
CA THR A 169 -16.49 -10.65 -17.45
C THR A 169 -15.24 -9.92 -16.99
N LEU A 170 -14.24 -9.72 -17.86
CA LEU A 170 -13.04 -8.96 -17.55
C LEU A 170 -13.37 -7.51 -17.15
N LEU A 171 -14.23 -6.84 -17.92
CA LEU A 171 -14.67 -5.47 -17.60
C LEU A 171 -15.35 -5.40 -16.23
N LEU A 172 -16.21 -6.38 -15.92
CA LEU A 172 -16.89 -6.46 -14.63
C LEU A 172 -15.89 -6.74 -13.48
N THR A 173 -14.94 -7.64 -13.69
CA THR A 173 -13.88 -7.95 -12.73
C THR A 173 -13.03 -6.71 -12.42
N MET A 174 -12.61 -5.99 -13.47
CA MET A 174 -11.87 -4.73 -13.33
C MET A 174 -12.69 -3.67 -12.59
N SER A 175 -14.01 -3.64 -12.80
CA SER A 175 -14.91 -2.72 -12.11
C SER A 175 -15.05 -3.04 -10.62
N ASN A 176 -15.17 -4.32 -10.24
CA ASN A 176 -15.19 -4.76 -8.85
C ASN A 176 -13.88 -4.38 -8.12
N GLN A 177 -12.73 -4.61 -8.75
CA GLN A 177 -11.44 -4.17 -8.20
C GLN A 177 -11.38 -2.65 -7.99
N LYS A 178 -12.00 -1.85 -8.89
CA LYS A 178 -12.09 -0.40 -8.73
C LYS A 178 -13.01 -0.01 -7.58
N PHE A 179 -14.13 -0.70 -7.36
CA PHE A 179 -14.96 -0.48 -6.18
C PHE A 179 -14.17 -0.76 -4.89
N GLU A 180 -13.48 -1.88 -4.79
CA GLU A 180 -12.65 -2.23 -3.63
C GLU A 180 -11.56 -1.19 -3.39
N SER A 181 -10.87 -0.75 -4.45
CA SER A 181 -9.87 0.31 -4.38
C SER A 181 -10.46 1.64 -3.91
N ASN A 182 -11.66 2.00 -4.36
CA ASN A 182 -12.36 3.21 -3.92
C ASN A 182 -12.74 3.13 -2.44
N MET A 183 -13.24 1.98 -1.97
CA MET A 183 -13.58 1.75 -0.56
C MET A 183 -12.35 1.85 0.34
N ALA A 184 -11.25 1.19 -0.04
CA ALA A 184 -10.00 1.24 0.72
C ALA A 184 -9.45 2.68 0.79
N ARG A 185 -9.47 3.42 -0.32
CA ARG A 185 -9.02 4.82 -0.35
C ARG A 185 -9.93 5.75 0.45
N MET A 186 -11.25 5.51 0.44
CA MET A 186 -12.19 6.25 1.27
C MET A 186 -11.92 6.03 2.76
N LYS A 187 -11.59 4.80 3.17
CA LYS A 187 -11.21 4.50 4.55
C LYS A 187 -9.97 5.29 4.99
N VAL A 188 -8.93 5.32 4.16
CA VAL A 188 -7.72 6.12 4.44
C VAL A 188 -8.04 7.61 4.55
N PHE A 189 -8.95 8.12 3.72
CA PHE A 189 -9.40 9.51 3.79
C PHE A 189 -10.18 9.80 5.09
N GLU A 190 -11.07 8.90 5.52
CA GLU A 190 -11.78 8.99 6.79
C GLU A 190 -10.83 8.97 8.00
N ASP A 191 -9.78 8.15 7.96
CA ASP A 191 -8.75 8.09 9.00
C ASP A 191 -7.89 9.37 9.05
N ALA A 192 -7.58 9.96 7.88
CA ALA A 192 -6.91 11.25 7.79
C ALA A 192 -7.78 12.38 8.39
N MET A 193 -9.07 12.38 8.07
CA MET A 193 -10.04 13.32 8.62
C MET A 193 -10.21 13.20 10.13
N THR A 194 -10.26 11.97 10.66
CA THR A 194 -10.34 11.72 12.10
C THR A 194 -9.13 12.31 12.83
N ARG A 195 -7.93 12.20 12.25
CA ARG A 195 -6.72 12.78 12.84
C ARG A 195 -6.72 14.31 12.82
N LEU A 196 -7.26 14.94 11.77
CA LEU A 196 -7.41 16.40 11.71
C LEU A 196 -8.39 16.90 12.77
N LEU A 197 -9.50 16.19 12.95
CA LEU A 197 -10.50 16.45 13.99
C LEU A 197 -9.91 16.38 15.41
N CYS A 198 -9.12 15.35 15.72
CA CYS A 198 -8.48 15.21 17.03
C CYS A 198 -7.52 16.36 17.34
N LYS A 199 -6.71 16.80 16.35
CA LYS A 199 -5.77 17.92 16.52
C LYS A 199 -6.49 19.26 16.74
N ALA A 200 -7.62 19.48 16.08
CA ALA A 200 -8.41 20.71 16.27
C ALA A 200 -9.01 20.79 17.69
N ASN A 201 -9.54 19.68 18.22
CA ASN A 201 -10.07 19.60 19.59
C ASN A 201 -8.98 19.78 20.66
N GLU A 202 -7.76 19.29 20.43
CA GLU A 202 -6.63 19.51 21.34
C GLU A 202 -6.16 20.97 21.40
N ALA A 203 -6.30 21.71 20.28
CA ALA A 203 -5.97 23.13 20.22
C ALA A 203 -7.04 24.02 20.88
N GLN A 204 -8.31 23.61 20.85
CA GLN A 204 -9.44 24.36 21.41
C GLN A 204 -9.58 24.21 22.93
N ASN A 205 -9.07 23.12 23.51
CA ASN A 205 -9.21 22.79 24.92
C ASN A 205 -7.93 23.07 25.73
N TRP A 206 -7.28 24.21 25.45
CA TRP A 206 -6.06 24.61 26.14
C TRP A 206 -6.36 25.01 27.58
N GLU A 207 -5.93 24.16 28.53
CA GLU A 207 -5.99 24.43 29.96
C GLU A 207 -4.57 24.68 30.53
N PRO A 208 -4.41 25.54 31.55
CA PRO A 208 -3.11 25.81 32.16
C PRO A 208 -2.43 24.52 32.64
N LYS A 209 -1.11 24.45 32.48
CA LYS A 209 -0.29 23.24 32.69
C LYS A 209 -0.49 22.59 34.08
N GLU A 210 -0.81 23.39 35.10
CA GLU A 210 -1.09 22.93 36.47
C GLU A 210 -2.46 22.29 36.63
N VAL A 211 -3.49 22.85 35.98
CA VAL A 211 -4.85 22.30 35.94
C VAL A 211 -4.85 20.96 35.20
N ARG A 212 -4.14 20.88 34.07
CA ARG A 212 -3.90 19.62 33.35
C ARG A 212 -3.23 18.57 34.22
N ARG A 213 -2.25 18.97 35.03
CA ARG A 213 -1.50 18.06 35.91
C ARG A 213 -2.35 17.54 37.07
N GLN A 214 -3.21 18.38 37.64
CA GLN A 214 -4.13 18.00 38.72
C GLN A 214 -5.27 17.11 38.21
N ARG A 215 -5.85 17.45 37.06
CA ARG A 215 -6.89 16.65 36.40
C ARG A 215 -6.37 15.28 35.98
N MET A 216 -5.19 15.20 35.34
CA MET A 216 -4.56 13.92 35.01
C MET A 216 -4.21 13.08 36.26
N LYS A 217 -3.91 13.72 37.39
CA LYS A 217 -3.71 13.02 38.66
C LYS A 217 -5.02 12.43 39.20
N GLN A 218 -6.10 13.21 39.19
CA GLN A 218 -7.42 12.79 39.67
C GLN A 218 -8.07 11.75 38.76
N GLU A 219 -8.02 11.96 37.44
CA GLU A 219 -8.50 10.99 36.44
C GLU A 219 -7.63 9.72 36.46
N GLY A 220 -6.32 9.84 36.70
CA GLY A 220 -5.43 8.69 36.88
C GLY A 220 -5.69 7.91 38.17
N LEU A 221 -6.06 8.59 39.27
CA LEU A 221 -6.48 7.97 40.52
C LEU A 221 -7.84 7.28 40.39
N ALA A 222 -8.83 7.94 39.77
CA ALA A 222 -10.15 7.38 39.51
C ALA A 222 -10.11 6.20 38.53
N LYS A 223 -9.29 6.29 37.46
CA LYS A 223 -9.02 5.16 36.58
C LYS A 223 -8.32 4.02 37.32
N ARG A 224 -7.35 4.29 38.18
CA ARG A 224 -6.71 3.26 39.03
C ARG A 224 -7.69 2.61 40.02
N GLU A 225 -8.69 3.34 40.50
CA GLU A 225 -9.68 2.83 41.45
C GLU A 225 -10.78 2.00 40.76
N GLN A 226 -11.27 2.44 39.60
CA GLN A 226 -12.14 1.64 38.74
C GLN A 226 -11.41 0.41 38.18
N GLN A 227 -10.15 0.59 37.78
CA GLN A 227 -9.31 -0.50 37.31
C GLN A 227 -9.01 -1.48 38.44
N ARG A 228 -8.81 -1.04 39.70
CA ARG A 228 -8.73 -1.94 40.87
C ARG A 228 -10.01 -2.73 41.13
N GLN A 229 -11.19 -2.12 41.01
CA GLN A 229 -12.46 -2.83 41.23
C GLN A 229 -12.79 -3.83 40.12
N GLN A 230 -12.38 -3.51 38.89
CA GLN A 230 -12.48 -4.40 37.73
C GLN A 230 -11.43 -5.53 37.82
N GLU A 231 -10.17 -5.19 38.14
CA GLU A 231 -9.06 -6.11 38.40
C GLU A 231 -9.39 -7.08 39.54
N GLN A 232 -10.08 -6.66 40.61
CA GLN A 232 -10.43 -7.54 41.72
C GLN A 232 -11.53 -8.57 41.39
N ARG A 233 -12.36 -8.29 40.37
CA ARG A 233 -13.34 -9.25 39.82
C ARG A 233 -12.71 -10.18 38.79
N ASP A 234 -11.79 -9.65 37.99
CA ASP A 234 -11.06 -10.42 36.99
C ASP A 234 -9.96 -11.30 37.63
N LEU A 235 -9.40 -10.90 38.80
CA LEU A 235 -8.39 -11.63 39.58
C LEU A 235 -8.86 -13.02 40.04
N VAL A 236 -10.12 -13.18 40.46
CA VAL A 236 -10.65 -14.49 40.93
C VAL A 236 -10.79 -15.50 39.78
N VAL A 237 -10.98 -15.03 38.54
CA VAL A 237 -11.13 -15.88 37.34
C VAL A 237 -9.77 -16.16 36.69
N ILE A 238 -8.80 -15.27 36.88
CA ILE A 238 -7.48 -15.28 36.23
C ILE A 238 -6.39 -15.92 37.10
N GLU A 239 -6.54 -15.94 38.44
CA GLU A 239 -5.57 -16.56 39.37
C GLU A 239 -5.31 -18.04 39.07
N ASP A 240 -6.30 -18.77 38.54
CA ASP A 240 -6.15 -20.19 38.20
C ASP A 240 -5.48 -20.45 36.82
N LEU A 241 -5.33 -19.42 35.96
CA LEU A 241 -4.89 -19.59 34.56
C LEU A 241 -3.62 -18.81 34.17
N MET A 242 -3.23 -17.75 34.90
CA MET A 242 -2.16 -16.82 34.46
C MET A 242 -0.91 -16.77 35.38
N ALA A 243 -0.67 -17.81 36.17
CA ALA A 243 0.61 -17.99 36.85
C ALA A 243 1.74 -18.40 35.86
N ALA A 244 2.14 -17.48 34.95
CA ALA A 244 3.50 -17.25 34.41
C ALA A 244 3.55 -16.84 32.92
N ALA A 245 3.70 -15.54 32.59
CA ALA A 245 4.52 -15.04 31.47
C ALA A 245 4.68 -13.49 31.46
N PRO A 246 5.88 -12.93 31.19
CA PRO A 246 6.13 -11.49 30.98
C PRO A 246 5.91 -11.01 29.52
N GLU A 247 5.68 -9.70 29.30
CA GLU A 247 5.51 -9.07 27.97
C GLU A 247 6.74 -9.27 27.05
N THR A 248 6.50 -9.57 25.76
CA THR A 248 7.54 -9.85 24.76
C THR A 248 8.10 -8.56 24.13
N PRO A 249 9.42 -8.29 24.18
CA PRO A 249 10.04 -7.08 23.62
C PRO A 249 9.86 -6.99 22.09
N THR A 250 9.41 -5.81 21.62
CA THR A 250 9.13 -5.53 20.21
C THR A 250 9.91 -4.31 19.70
N PHE A 251 10.55 -4.43 18.54
CA PHE A 251 11.38 -3.38 17.93
C PHE A 251 10.91 -3.02 16.52
N LYS A 252 10.87 -1.73 16.18
CA LYS A 252 10.65 -1.26 14.81
C LYS A 252 11.94 -1.38 14.00
N LEU A 253 11.91 -2.20 12.95
CA LEU A 253 12.98 -2.38 11.98
C LEU A 253 12.61 -1.73 10.65
N VAL A 254 13.46 -0.84 10.14
CA VAL A 254 13.27 -0.19 8.84
C VAL A 254 14.11 -0.93 7.78
N LEU A 255 13.47 -1.43 6.72
CA LEU A 255 14.14 -2.14 5.63
C LEU A 255 14.14 -1.29 4.35
N VAL A 256 15.33 -0.86 3.91
CA VAL A 256 15.53 0.08 2.80
C VAL A 256 16.54 -0.43 1.78
N GLY A 257 16.55 0.18 0.59
CA GLY A 257 17.41 -0.20 -0.53
C GLY A 257 16.67 -0.15 -1.86
N ASP A 258 17.41 -0.21 -2.97
CA ASP A 258 16.86 -0.07 -4.32
C ASP A 258 15.76 -1.11 -4.65
N GLY A 259 14.94 -0.81 -5.65
CA GLY A 259 13.96 -1.74 -6.20
C GLY A 259 14.64 -3.00 -6.74
N GLY A 260 14.04 -4.16 -6.54
CA GLY A 260 14.56 -5.44 -7.05
C GLY A 260 15.76 -6.03 -6.28
N THR A 261 16.23 -5.40 -5.21
CA THR A 261 17.30 -5.91 -4.34
C THR A 261 16.91 -7.17 -3.56
N GLY A 262 15.60 -7.40 -3.36
CA GLY A 262 15.07 -8.59 -2.70
C GLY A 262 14.54 -8.37 -1.27
N LYS A 263 14.28 -7.13 -0.86
CA LYS A 263 13.74 -6.76 0.47
C LYS A 263 12.46 -7.51 0.83
N THR A 264 11.44 -7.42 -0.01
CA THR A 264 10.15 -8.10 0.18
C THR A 264 10.31 -9.61 0.24
N THR A 265 11.13 -10.18 -0.66
CA THR A 265 11.43 -11.62 -0.65
C THR A 265 12.12 -12.03 0.65
N PHE A 266 13.07 -11.24 1.15
CA PHE A 266 13.76 -11.49 2.42
C PHE A 266 12.80 -11.46 3.62
N VAL A 267 11.82 -10.56 3.64
CA VAL A 267 10.81 -10.48 4.72
C VAL A 267 9.80 -11.63 4.62
N LYS A 268 9.20 -11.84 3.45
CA LYS A 268 8.21 -12.90 3.25
C LYS A 268 8.79 -14.29 3.54
N ARG A 269 10.05 -14.51 3.18
CA ARG A 269 10.75 -15.77 3.46
C ARG A 269 10.96 -16.00 4.97
N HIS A 270 11.08 -14.96 5.81
CA HIS A 270 11.05 -15.11 7.27
C HIS A 270 9.64 -15.35 7.84
N LEU A 271 8.59 -14.88 7.15
CA LEU A 271 7.20 -15.04 7.59
C LEU A 271 6.60 -16.40 7.23
N SER A 272 6.60 -16.74 5.94
CA SER A 272 5.92 -17.92 5.41
C SER A 272 6.87 -19.06 5.06
N GLY A 273 8.18 -18.80 5.09
CA GLY A 273 9.18 -19.73 4.57
C GLY A 273 9.23 -19.82 3.04
N GLU A 274 8.23 -19.31 2.31
CA GLU A 274 8.14 -19.43 0.86
C GLU A 274 9.04 -18.43 0.13
N PHE A 275 9.55 -18.83 -1.05
CA PHE A 275 10.32 -17.95 -1.92
C PHE A 275 9.44 -17.45 -3.07
N GLU A 276 9.25 -16.14 -3.14
CA GLU A 276 8.46 -15.51 -4.20
C GLU A 276 9.33 -15.25 -5.44
N LYS A 277 9.11 -16.02 -6.51
CA LYS A 277 9.85 -15.91 -7.78
C LYS A 277 9.48 -14.68 -8.61
N ARG A 278 8.26 -14.16 -8.44
CA ARG A 278 7.74 -13.03 -9.23
C ARG A 278 8.09 -11.72 -8.53
N TYR A 279 8.81 -10.84 -9.23
CA TYR A 279 8.99 -9.48 -8.74
C TYR A 279 7.69 -8.68 -8.88
N VAL A 280 7.11 -8.30 -7.75
CA VAL A 280 6.04 -7.31 -7.65
C VAL A 280 6.60 -6.14 -6.85
N ALA A 281 6.58 -4.93 -7.42
CA ALA A 281 7.13 -3.76 -6.74
C ALA A 281 6.24 -3.35 -5.56
N THR A 282 6.83 -3.21 -4.38
CA THR A 282 6.14 -2.70 -3.18
C THR A 282 5.63 -1.29 -3.42
N LEU A 283 4.36 -1.06 -3.12
CA LEU A 283 3.73 0.26 -3.19
C LEU A 283 3.73 0.90 -1.80
N GLY A 284 4.61 1.87 -1.57
CA GLY A 284 4.74 2.54 -0.26
C GLY A 284 5.50 1.69 0.77
N VAL A 285 4.79 1.15 1.77
CA VAL A 285 5.37 0.35 2.85
C VAL A 285 4.42 -0.79 3.25
N GLU A 286 4.98 -1.96 3.53
CA GLU A 286 4.28 -3.07 4.19
C GLU A 286 4.94 -3.35 5.54
N VAL A 287 4.14 -3.66 6.57
CA VAL A 287 4.66 -3.93 7.92
C VAL A 287 4.40 -5.38 8.30
N HIS A 288 5.47 -6.06 8.68
CA HIS A 288 5.50 -7.51 8.92
C HIS A 288 6.11 -7.80 10.30
N PRO A 289 5.36 -8.37 11.26
CA PRO A 289 5.90 -8.76 12.55
C PRO A 289 6.68 -10.07 12.44
N LEU A 290 7.99 -10.03 12.70
CA LEU A 290 8.88 -11.20 12.69
C LEU A 290 9.26 -11.58 14.12
N GLN A 291 8.78 -12.72 14.60
CA GLN A 291 9.11 -13.23 15.93
C GLN A 291 10.31 -14.17 15.88
N PHE A 292 11.29 -13.95 16.76
CA PHE A 292 12.46 -14.81 16.95
C PHE A 292 12.50 -15.32 18.39
N THR A 293 12.81 -16.60 18.57
CA THR A 293 12.97 -17.22 19.90
C THR A 293 14.45 -17.24 20.26
N THR A 294 14.78 -16.59 21.37
CA THR A 294 16.16 -16.51 21.87
C THR A 294 16.36 -17.33 23.14
N ASN A 295 17.60 -17.52 23.54
CA ASN A 295 17.96 -18.09 24.85
C ASN A 295 17.51 -17.24 26.06
N PHE A 296 16.99 -16.03 25.85
CA PHE A 296 16.47 -15.13 26.89
C PHE A 296 14.98 -14.79 26.72
N GLY A 297 14.26 -15.50 25.85
CA GLY A 297 12.84 -15.26 25.55
C GLY A 297 12.60 -14.81 24.12
N HIS A 298 11.36 -14.44 23.81
CA HIS A 298 10.96 -14.03 22.47
C HIS A 298 11.31 -12.56 22.19
N ILE A 299 11.56 -12.24 20.93
CA ILE A 299 11.73 -10.86 20.43
C ILE A 299 10.93 -10.73 19.15
N ILE A 300 10.28 -9.58 18.95
CA ILE A 300 9.54 -9.28 17.72
C ILE A 300 10.19 -8.10 17.00
N PHE A 301 10.48 -8.25 15.71
CA PHE A 301 10.83 -7.14 14.82
C PHE A 301 9.63 -6.78 13.95
N ASN A 302 9.01 -5.63 14.20
CA ASN A 302 8.05 -5.03 13.27
C ASN A 302 8.83 -4.47 12.10
N THR A 303 8.91 -5.24 11.02
CA THR A 303 9.73 -4.93 9.84
C THR A 303 8.93 -4.13 8.83
N TRP A 304 9.35 -2.89 8.60
CA TRP A 304 8.78 -1.95 7.64
C TRP A 304 9.51 -2.12 6.29
N ASP A 305 8.94 -2.95 5.41
CA ASP A 305 9.44 -3.17 4.05
C ASP A 305 9.07 -2.00 3.15
N THR A 306 10.06 -1.19 2.77
CA THR A 306 9.84 0.05 2.02
C THR A 306 10.01 -0.13 0.51
N ALA A 307 9.25 0.66 -0.26
CA ALA A 307 9.38 0.73 -1.70
C ALA A 307 10.78 1.25 -2.12
N GLY A 308 11.51 0.42 -2.85
CA GLY A 308 12.85 0.75 -3.35
C GLY A 308 12.89 1.61 -4.62
N GLN A 309 11.73 1.99 -5.18
CA GLN A 309 11.69 2.80 -6.41
C GLN A 309 11.71 4.30 -6.09
N GLU A 310 12.58 5.03 -6.80
CA GLU A 310 12.78 6.48 -6.62
C GLU A 310 11.54 7.32 -6.93
N LYS A 311 10.63 6.80 -7.78
CA LYS A 311 9.34 7.43 -8.11
C LYS A 311 8.43 7.69 -6.89
N PHE A 312 8.73 7.08 -5.74
CA PHE A 312 8.01 7.25 -4.47
C PHE A 312 8.84 7.98 -3.40
N GLY A 313 9.91 8.68 -3.78
CA GLY A 313 10.90 9.28 -2.88
C GLY A 313 10.37 10.28 -1.85
N GLY A 314 9.31 11.03 -2.17
CA GLY A 314 8.81 12.13 -1.32
C GLY A 314 8.13 11.71 -0.01
N LEU A 315 7.73 10.44 0.16
CA LEU A 315 7.05 9.94 1.37
C LEU A 315 7.98 9.13 2.31
N ARG A 316 9.26 8.96 1.95
CA ARG A 316 10.17 8.00 2.61
C ARG A 316 10.48 8.36 4.07
N ASP A 317 10.64 9.65 4.38
CA ASP A 317 10.99 10.10 5.73
C ASP A 317 9.94 9.71 6.78
N GLY A 318 8.67 9.73 6.41
CA GLY A 318 7.56 9.36 7.30
C GLY A 318 7.63 7.90 7.76
N TYR A 319 8.18 7.01 6.93
CA TYR A 319 8.34 5.60 7.29
C TYR A 319 9.48 5.37 8.29
N TYR A 320 10.48 6.25 8.31
CA TYR A 320 11.64 6.11 9.17
C TYR A 320 11.36 6.52 10.62
N ILE A 321 10.42 7.44 10.85
CA ILE A 321 10.08 7.97 12.18
C ILE A 321 9.95 6.85 13.23
N ASN A 322 10.64 7.01 14.36
CA ASN A 322 10.72 6.04 15.47
C ASN A 322 11.31 4.67 15.10
N GLY A 323 12.07 4.56 14.01
CA GLY A 323 12.88 3.37 13.72
C GLY A 323 13.88 3.13 14.84
N GLN A 324 13.95 1.90 15.35
CA GLN A 324 14.89 1.51 16.41
C GLN A 324 16.12 0.80 15.84
N CYS A 325 16.00 0.22 14.66
CA CYS A 325 17.08 -0.41 13.91
C CYS A 325 16.77 -0.41 12.41
N ALA A 326 17.76 -0.68 11.57
CA ALA A 326 17.53 -0.77 10.14
C ALA A 326 18.41 -1.81 9.42
N ILE A 327 17.93 -2.23 8.25
CA ILE A 327 18.67 -3.01 7.29
C ILE A 327 18.70 -2.23 5.96
N ILE A 328 19.89 -1.98 5.44
CA ILE A 328 20.09 -1.45 4.09
C ILE A 328 20.50 -2.60 3.19
N MET A 329 19.72 -2.86 2.14
CA MET A 329 19.93 -3.99 1.23
C MET A 329 20.35 -3.52 -0.16
N PHE A 330 21.37 -4.16 -0.71
CA PHE A 330 21.75 -4.03 -2.13
C PHE A 330 21.88 -5.41 -2.79
N ASP A 331 21.99 -5.42 -4.11
CA ASP A 331 22.13 -6.63 -4.93
C ASP A 331 23.58 -6.77 -5.41
N VAL A 332 24.25 -7.88 -5.05
CA VAL A 332 25.65 -8.10 -5.44
C VAL A 332 25.84 -8.28 -6.96
N THR A 333 24.77 -8.54 -7.70
CA THR A 333 24.75 -8.65 -9.16
C THR A 333 24.53 -7.30 -9.86
N SER A 334 24.29 -6.22 -9.11
CA SER A 334 23.95 -4.90 -9.65
C SER A 334 24.72 -3.77 -8.95
N ARG A 335 25.76 -3.26 -9.60
CA ARG A 335 26.65 -2.21 -9.05
C ARG A 335 25.92 -0.92 -8.67
N ILE A 336 24.90 -0.54 -9.43
CA ILE A 336 24.14 0.69 -9.17
C ILE A 336 23.46 0.65 -7.78
N THR A 337 22.98 -0.53 -7.37
CA THR A 337 22.32 -0.68 -6.06
C THR A 337 23.29 -0.46 -4.90
N TYR A 338 24.57 -0.83 -5.07
CA TYR A 338 25.61 -0.53 -4.09
C TYR A 338 26.01 0.95 -4.10
N LYS A 339 26.13 1.55 -5.30
CA LYS A 339 26.40 2.99 -5.45
C LYS A 339 25.35 3.87 -4.77
N ASN A 340 24.11 3.40 -4.68
CA ASN A 340 23.01 4.11 -4.02
C ASN A 340 22.93 3.91 -2.49
N VAL A 341 23.70 2.98 -1.90
CA VAL A 341 23.72 2.74 -0.45
C VAL A 341 23.98 4.01 0.38
N PRO A 342 24.95 4.89 0.02
CA PRO A 342 25.18 6.14 0.74
C PRO A 342 23.96 7.05 0.80
N ASN A 343 23.15 7.10 -0.27
CA ASN A 343 21.92 7.89 -0.32
C ASN A 343 20.89 7.34 0.67
N TRP A 344 20.63 6.03 0.64
CA TRP A 344 19.72 5.37 1.58
C TRP A 344 20.16 5.54 3.03
N HIS A 345 21.45 5.41 3.29
CA HIS A 345 22.01 5.65 4.61
C HIS A 345 21.76 7.11 5.04
N ARG A 346 22.15 8.09 4.22
CA ARG A 346 21.95 9.52 4.52
C ARG A 346 20.50 9.84 4.86
N ASP A 347 19.56 9.36 4.06
CA ASP A 347 18.13 9.62 4.27
C ASP A 347 17.62 8.97 5.56
N LEU A 348 18.13 7.77 5.90
CA LEU A 348 17.79 7.07 7.14
C LEU A 348 18.34 7.80 8.38
N VAL A 349 19.65 8.12 8.42
CA VAL A 349 20.25 8.81 9.60
C VAL A 349 19.73 10.23 9.78
N ARG A 350 19.23 10.88 8.72
CA ARG A 350 18.55 12.18 8.83
C ARG A 350 17.30 12.12 9.73
N VAL A 351 16.63 10.96 9.79
CA VAL A 351 15.40 10.77 10.59
C VAL A 351 15.68 9.98 11.88
N CYS A 352 16.57 9.00 11.83
CA CYS A 352 16.92 8.13 12.95
C CYS A 352 18.42 8.19 13.24
N GLU A 353 18.80 9.03 14.19
CA GLU A 353 20.20 9.15 14.61
C GLU A 353 20.58 8.01 15.57
N GLY A 354 21.79 7.44 15.37
CA GLY A 354 22.40 6.52 16.33
C GLY A 354 21.80 5.11 16.41
N ILE A 355 20.88 4.74 15.52
CA ILE A 355 20.29 3.39 15.51
C ILE A 355 21.27 2.34 14.95
N PRO A 356 21.24 1.08 15.43
CA PRO A 356 22.00 0.00 14.84
C PRO A 356 21.50 -0.31 13.41
N ILE A 357 22.44 -0.35 12.46
CA ILE A 357 22.17 -0.57 11.04
C ILE A 357 23.04 -1.72 10.53
N VAL A 358 22.44 -2.63 9.76
CA VAL A 358 23.13 -3.70 9.04
C VAL A 358 23.06 -3.43 7.54
N LEU A 359 24.20 -3.56 6.86
CA LEU A 359 24.31 -3.56 5.41
C LEU A 359 24.30 -5.01 4.89
N CYS A 360 23.38 -5.31 3.99
CA CYS A 360 23.22 -6.65 3.43
C CYS A 360 23.47 -6.66 1.91
N GLY A 361 24.44 -7.47 1.47
CA GLY A 361 24.64 -7.80 0.06
C GLY A 361 23.85 -9.06 -0.30
N ASN A 362 22.69 -8.90 -0.96
CA ASN A 362 21.81 -10.02 -1.31
C ASN A 362 22.17 -10.63 -2.68
N LYS A 363 21.67 -11.86 -2.92
CA LYS A 363 21.81 -12.66 -4.15
C LYS A 363 23.22 -13.23 -4.39
N VAL A 364 23.93 -13.57 -3.31
CA VAL A 364 25.27 -14.19 -3.43
C VAL A 364 25.23 -15.59 -4.04
N ASP A 365 24.05 -16.21 -4.14
CA ASP A 365 23.83 -17.46 -4.87
C ASP A 365 24.06 -17.33 -6.39
N VAL A 366 24.08 -16.11 -6.93
CA VAL A 366 24.34 -15.86 -8.35
C VAL A 366 25.85 -15.81 -8.61
N LYS A 367 26.34 -16.68 -9.51
CA LYS A 367 27.77 -16.80 -9.85
C LYS A 367 28.38 -15.51 -10.43
N ASP A 368 27.62 -14.76 -11.24
CA ASP A 368 28.06 -13.49 -11.83
C ASP A 368 27.97 -12.32 -10.83
N ARG A 369 28.82 -12.37 -9.79
CA ARG A 369 28.92 -11.32 -8.77
C ARG A 369 29.62 -10.08 -9.34
N LYS A 370 28.90 -8.95 -9.43
CA LYS A 370 29.42 -7.69 -9.98
C LYS A 370 30.00 -6.75 -8.93
N VAL A 371 29.56 -6.86 -7.67
CA VAL A 371 30.06 -6.09 -6.52
C VAL A 371 30.95 -7.01 -5.67
N LYS A 372 32.26 -6.83 -5.76
CA LYS A 372 33.27 -7.68 -5.10
C LYS A 372 33.55 -7.22 -3.67
N ALA A 373 34.05 -8.13 -2.83
CA ALA A 373 34.40 -7.83 -1.43
C ALA A 373 35.22 -6.54 -1.26
N LYS A 374 36.26 -6.36 -2.10
CA LYS A 374 37.14 -5.17 -2.09
C LYS A 374 36.40 -3.85 -2.34
N THR A 375 35.31 -3.86 -3.09
CA THR A 375 34.51 -2.66 -3.37
C THR A 375 33.57 -2.29 -2.22
N ILE A 376 33.28 -3.22 -1.32
CA ILE A 376 32.31 -3.04 -0.25
C ILE A 376 32.99 -2.40 0.96
N THR A 377 33.21 -1.09 0.91
CA THR A 377 33.93 -0.34 1.96
C THR A 377 33.03 0.54 2.83
N PHE A 378 31.80 0.84 2.37
CA PHE A 378 30.88 1.76 3.03
C PHE A 378 30.59 1.41 4.50
N HIS A 379 30.44 0.12 4.82
CA HIS A 379 30.18 -0.34 6.18
C HIS A 379 31.33 0.02 7.15
N ARG A 380 32.59 -0.02 6.69
CA ARG A 380 33.76 0.42 7.48
C ARG A 380 33.75 1.92 7.69
N LYS A 381 33.44 2.70 6.63
CA LYS A 381 33.36 4.17 6.68
C LYS A 381 32.30 4.68 7.67
N LYS A 382 31.21 3.94 7.86
CA LYS A 382 30.08 4.31 8.73
C LYS A 382 29.91 3.42 9.98
N ASN A 383 30.88 2.54 10.25
CA ASN A 383 30.86 1.60 11.38
C ASN A 383 29.57 0.74 11.45
N LEU A 384 29.15 0.22 10.29
CA LEU A 384 28.00 -0.66 10.13
C LEU A 384 28.46 -2.11 10.07
N GLN A 385 27.58 -3.03 10.48
CA GLN A 385 27.81 -4.45 10.24
C GLN A 385 27.48 -4.81 8.79
N TYR A 386 28.29 -5.66 8.17
CA TYR A 386 28.04 -6.20 6.84
C TYR A 386 27.80 -7.71 6.85
N TYR A 387 26.85 -8.19 6.03
CA TYR A 387 26.67 -9.60 5.73
C TYR A 387 26.37 -9.83 4.24
N ASP A 388 27.04 -10.84 3.67
CA ASP A 388 26.59 -11.51 2.45
C ASP A 388 25.39 -12.41 2.79
N ILE A 389 24.28 -12.25 2.07
CA ILE A 389 23.05 -13.02 2.28
C ILE A 389 22.48 -13.54 0.96
N SER A 390 21.66 -14.59 1.05
CA SER A 390 20.83 -15.03 -0.08
C SER A 390 19.46 -15.45 0.42
N ALA A 391 18.45 -14.64 0.08
CA ALA A 391 17.06 -14.97 0.38
C ALA A 391 16.57 -16.25 -0.34
N LYS A 392 17.21 -16.62 -1.47
CA LYS A 392 16.84 -17.80 -2.26
C LYS A 392 17.32 -19.11 -1.63
N SER A 393 18.50 -19.07 -1.01
CA SER A 393 19.16 -20.26 -0.47
C SER A 393 19.22 -20.29 1.06
N ASN A 394 18.67 -19.27 1.72
CA ASN A 394 18.72 -19.06 3.17
C ASN A 394 20.15 -18.85 3.70
N TYR A 395 21.10 -18.43 2.86
CA TYR A 395 22.48 -18.13 3.30
C TYR A 395 22.49 -16.95 4.27
N ASN A 396 23.11 -17.13 5.45
CA ASN A 396 23.28 -16.09 6.48
C ASN A 396 21.98 -15.34 6.83
N PHE A 397 20.83 -15.98 6.62
CA PHE A 397 19.53 -15.32 6.57
C PHE A 397 19.14 -14.65 7.89
N GLU A 398 19.49 -15.26 9.02
CA GLU A 398 19.20 -14.78 10.37
C GLU A 398 20.26 -13.84 10.95
N LYS A 399 21.46 -13.81 10.36
CA LYS A 399 22.61 -13.05 10.91
C LYS A 399 22.32 -11.55 11.08
N PRO A 400 21.63 -10.86 10.15
CA PRO A 400 21.24 -9.47 10.34
C PRO A 400 20.37 -9.27 11.59
N PHE A 401 19.34 -10.10 11.78
CA PHE A 401 18.44 -10.01 12.93
C PHE A 401 19.13 -10.34 14.24
N LEU A 402 19.98 -11.37 14.26
CA LEU A 402 20.72 -11.76 15.44
C LEU A 402 21.67 -10.65 15.91
N TRP A 403 22.39 -10.02 14.98
CA TRP A 403 23.28 -8.90 15.31
C TRP A 403 22.49 -7.69 15.82
N LEU A 404 21.37 -7.35 15.18
CA LEU A 404 20.49 -6.27 15.63
C LEU A 404 19.92 -6.56 17.03
N ALA A 405 19.45 -7.77 17.29
CA ALA A 405 18.93 -8.17 18.60
C ALA A 405 19.99 -8.01 19.70
N ARG A 406 21.22 -8.49 19.46
CA ARG A 406 22.37 -8.31 20.38
C ARG A 406 22.64 -6.84 20.68
N LYS A 407 22.59 -5.97 19.67
CA LYS A 407 22.83 -4.52 19.82
C LYS A 407 21.70 -3.81 20.55
N LEU A 408 20.44 -4.14 20.25
CA LEU A 408 19.27 -3.52 20.86
C LEU A 408 19.09 -3.91 22.33
N ILE A 409 19.37 -5.17 22.67
CA ILE A 409 19.27 -5.67 24.04
C ILE A 409 20.54 -5.37 24.84
N GLY A 410 21.67 -5.12 24.16
CA GLY A 410 22.96 -4.92 24.81
C GLY A 410 23.56 -6.22 25.36
N ASN A 411 23.14 -7.39 24.86
CA ASN A 411 23.65 -8.69 25.29
C ASN A 411 24.32 -9.45 24.12
N PRO A 412 25.67 -9.55 24.11
CA PRO A 412 26.41 -10.28 23.08
C PRO A 412 26.16 -11.80 23.06
N GLN A 413 25.74 -12.39 24.19
CA GLN A 413 25.50 -13.83 24.35
C GLN A 413 24.11 -14.26 23.86
N LEU A 414 23.31 -13.33 23.33
CA LEU A 414 22.01 -13.65 22.77
C LEU A 414 22.17 -14.52 21.53
N GLU A 415 21.45 -15.63 21.49
CA GLU A 415 21.42 -16.60 20.40
C GLU A 415 19.99 -17.00 20.08
N PHE A 416 19.70 -17.31 18.82
CA PHE A 416 18.42 -17.90 18.43
C PHE A 416 18.44 -19.40 18.70
N VAL A 417 17.45 -19.87 19.46
CA VAL A 417 17.38 -21.27 19.94
C VAL A 417 16.46 -22.14 19.09
N ALA A 418 15.65 -21.52 18.22
CA ALA A 418 14.82 -22.22 17.25
C ALA A 418 15.13 -21.66 15.87
N ALA A 419 15.44 -22.55 14.92
CA ALA A 419 15.49 -22.16 13.52
C ALA A 419 14.07 -21.76 13.09
N PRO A 420 13.88 -20.60 12.43
CA PRO A 420 12.60 -20.23 11.85
C PRO A 420 12.16 -21.33 10.89
N ALA A 421 10.85 -21.57 10.81
CA ALA A 421 10.27 -22.57 9.94
C ALA A 421 10.41 -22.13 8.46
N LEU A 422 11.63 -22.20 7.93
CA LEU A 422 11.96 -21.85 6.55
C LEU A 422 11.64 -23.05 5.66
N ALA A 423 10.98 -22.81 4.53
CA ALA A 423 10.87 -23.82 3.49
C ALA A 423 12.29 -24.15 2.96
N PRO A 424 12.50 -25.37 2.44
CA PRO A 424 13.80 -25.78 1.93
C PRO A 424 14.36 -24.78 0.90
N ALA A 425 15.68 -24.67 0.87
CA ALA A 425 16.39 -23.80 -0.06
C ALA A 425 16.04 -24.19 -1.51
N GLU A 426 15.67 -23.21 -2.35
CA GLU A 426 15.40 -23.50 -3.77
C GLU A 426 16.69 -23.76 -4.56
N VAL A 427 17.82 -23.30 -4.04
CA VAL A 427 19.14 -23.44 -4.65
C VAL A 427 20.14 -23.82 -3.57
N GLN A 428 20.96 -24.82 -3.85
CA GLN A 428 22.09 -25.16 -3.01
C GLN A 428 23.23 -24.15 -3.19
N ILE A 429 23.76 -23.71 -2.07
CA ILE A 429 24.92 -22.81 -2.03
C ILE A 429 26.17 -23.63 -2.27
N ASP A 430 27.04 -23.12 -3.13
CA ASP A 430 28.41 -23.60 -3.22
C ASP A 430 29.20 -23.16 -1.98
N GLN A 431 29.44 -24.11 -1.07
CA GLN A 431 30.14 -23.84 0.19
C GLN A 431 31.58 -23.39 -0.02
N GLN A 432 32.25 -23.88 -1.07
CA GLN A 432 33.63 -23.49 -1.37
C GLN A 432 33.67 -22.04 -1.85
N LEU A 433 32.73 -21.65 -2.71
CA LEU A 433 32.61 -20.27 -3.17
C LEU A 433 32.28 -19.30 -2.02
N MET A 434 31.42 -19.70 -1.08
CA MET A 434 31.13 -18.87 0.10
C MET A 434 32.33 -18.76 1.04
N ALA A 435 33.09 -19.83 1.24
CA ALA A 435 34.33 -19.78 2.01
C ALA A 435 35.32 -18.79 1.36
N GLN A 436 35.46 -18.84 0.03
CA GLN A 436 36.27 -17.89 -0.72
C GLN A 436 35.80 -16.44 -0.52
N TYR A 437 34.49 -16.17 -0.66
CA TYR A 437 33.96 -14.82 -0.44
C TYR A 437 34.19 -14.31 0.99
N ASN A 438 34.07 -15.18 2.00
CA ASN A 438 34.37 -14.81 3.39
C ASN A 438 35.85 -14.47 3.56
N THR A 439 36.77 -15.28 3.03
CA THR A 439 38.20 -14.98 3.06
C THR A 439 38.53 -13.68 2.33
N GLU A 440 37.93 -13.44 1.16
CA GLU A 440 38.12 -12.17 0.42
C GLU A 440 37.60 -10.95 1.22
N MET A 441 36.49 -11.10 1.95
CA MET A 441 35.97 -10.06 2.84
C MET A 441 36.89 -9.81 4.03
N GLU A 442 37.45 -10.84 4.66
CA GLU A 442 38.41 -10.72 5.76
C GLU A 442 39.70 -10.01 5.31
N VAL A 443 40.22 -10.40 4.13
CA VAL A 443 41.39 -9.75 3.52
C VAL A 443 41.08 -8.27 3.22
N ALA A 444 39.92 -7.98 2.64
CA ALA A 444 39.50 -6.60 2.35
C ALA A 444 39.28 -5.76 3.63
N ALA A 445 38.84 -6.38 4.73
CA ALA A 445 38.69 -5.71 6.02
C ALA A 445 40.05 -5.34 6.65
N ALA A 446 41.08 -6.17 6.43
CA ALA A 446 42.45 -5.93 6.91
C ALA A 446 43.21 -4.86 6.10
N GLN A 447 42.77 -4.57 4.87
CA GLN A 447 43.38 -3.52 4.04
C GLN A 447 42.97 -2.11 4.49
N PRO A 448 43.84 -1.08 4.37
CA PRO A 448 43.46 0.30 4.63
C PRO A 448 42.32 0.74 3.69
N LEU A 449 41.50 1.68 4.14
CA LEU A 449 40.46 2.26 3.29
C LEU A 449 41.13 3.07 2.17
N PRO A 450 40.65 3.00 0.92
CA PRO A 450 41.15 3.86 -0.14
C PRO A 450 40.90 5.34 0.20
N GLU A 451 41.85 6.20 -0.17
CA GLU A 451 41.76 7.66 0.00
C GLU A 451 40.56 8.23 -0.78
N GLU A 452 39.99 9.34 -0.33
CA GLU A 452 38.65 9.82 -0.73
C GLU A 452 38.52 10.34 -2.18
N ASP A 453 39.57 10.25 -3.01
CA ASP A 453 39.69 10.94 -4.31
C ASP A 453 39.47 10.07 -5.57
N ASP A 454 38.83 8.90 -5.45
CA ASP A 454 38.24 8.26 -6.63
C ASP A 454 36.73 8.47 -6.63
N ASP A 455 36.32 9.55 -7.30
CA ASP A 455 34.94 9.91 -7.63
C ASP A 455 34.08 8.66 -7.96
N LEU A 456 33.08 8.40 -7.12
CA LEU A 456 32.01 7.43 -7.37
C LEU A 456 30.68 8.12 -7.61
#